data_AF-A0A7S3IIE4-F1
#
_entry.id   AF-A0A7S3IIE4-F1
#
_cell.length_a   1.000
_cell.length_b   1.000
_cell.length_c   1.000
_cell.angle_alpha   90.00
_cell.angle_beta   90.00
_cell.angle_gamma   90.00
#
_symmetry.space_group_name_H-M   'P 1'
#
loop_
_entity.id
_entity.type
_entity.pdbx_description
1 polymer ?
#
loop_
_entity_poly.entity_id
_entity_poly.type
_entity_poly.pdbx_seq_one_letter_code
_entity_poly.pdbx_strand_id
1 'polypeptide(L)'
;MIGTVHSSYVKGISVHRSYNRMTTLHAIKYLTIDNNVGYDIMGHAIFMEDGVERKNLISNNLIMMVKRSMSLLNTDQTPACFWITNPDNNFVGNRAAGSDRYGYWYDLQ
;
A
#
# COMPACT_ATOMS: atom_id res chain seq x y z
N MET A 1 9.71 -5.15 2.49
CA MET A 1 10.94 -5.06 1.66
C MET A 1 11.77 -3.89 2.17
N ILE A 2 13.10 -3.97 2.21
CA ILE A 2 14.02 -2.95 2.79
C ILE A 2 15.15 -2.58 1.81
N GLY A 3 15.65 -1.34 1.89
CA GLY A 3 16.86 -0.89 1.19
C GLY A 3 16.61 0.00 -0.03
N THR A 4 17.67 0.26 -0.81
CA THR A 4 17.62 1.09 -2.04
C THR A 4 17.59 0.17 -3.25
N VAL A 5 16.49 0.14 -4.02
CA VAL A 5 16.22 -0.94 -4.99
C VAL A 5 15.71 -0.45 -6.36
N HIS A 6 16.54 0.26 -7.10
CA HIS A 6 16.18 0.88 -8.39
C HIS A 6 15.58 -0.05 -9.45
N SER A 7 15.88 -1.35 -9.40
CA SER A 7 15.42 -2.33 -10.41
C SER A 7 14.41 -3.34 -9.86
N SER A 8 14.01 -3.23 -8.59
CA SER A 8 13.03 -4.13 -8.00
C SER A 8 11.61 -3.61 -8.22
N TYR A 9 10.68 -4.54 -8.42
CA TYR A 9 9.29 -4.19 -8.70
C TYR A 9 8.29 -5.21 -8.19
N VAL A 10 7.07 -4.73 -7.96
CA VAL A 10 5.85 -5.52 -7.86
C VAL A 10 4.95 -5.02 -8.99
N LYS A 11 4.84 -5.77 -10.09
CA LYS A 11 4.20 -5.27 -11.31
C LYS A 11 3.37 -6.33 -12.03
N GLY A 12 2.17 -5.93 -12.47
CA GLY A 12 1.29 -6.76 -13.30
C GLY A 12 0.70 -7.96 -12.58
N ILE A 13 0.64 -7.95 -11.24
CA ILE A 13 0.08 -9.05 -10.46
C ILE A 13 -1.32 -8.74 -9.94
N SER A 14 -2.03 -9.79 -9.54
CA SER A 14 -3.29 -9.68 -8.82
C SER A 14 -3.20 -10.41 -7.49
N VAL A 15 -3.56 -9.73 -6.40
CA VAL A 15 -3.63 -10.29 -5.05
C VAL A 15 -5.10 -10.37 -4.63
N HIS A 16 -5.56 -11.58 -4.36
CA HIS A 16 -6.95 -11.85 -3.96
C HIS A 16 -6.99 -12.51 -2.59
N ARG A 17 -7.93 -12.12 -1.73
CA ARG A 17 -8.19 -12.78 -0.45
C ARG A 17 -6.93 -12.92 0.41
N SER A 18 -6.32 -11.78 0.73
CA SER A 18 -5.21 -11.75 1.67
C SER A 18 -5.74 -11.52 3.08
N TYR A 19 -5.38 -12.40 4.01
CA TYR A 19 -5.63 -12.20 5.46
C TYR A 19 -4.61 -11.24 6.09
N ASN A 20 -3.81 -10.56 5.25
CA ASN A 20 -2.86 -9.52 5.61
C ASN A 20 -2.85 -8.46 4.49
N ARG A 21 -1.88 -7.56 4.51
CA ARG A 21 -1.67 -6.49 3.52
C ARG A 21 -1.37 -7.04 2.13
N MET A 22 -1.57 -6.21 1.10
CA MET A 22 -1.19 -6.56 -0.27
C MET A 22 0.31 -6.36 -0.49
N THR A 23 0.84 -5.21 -0.09
CA THR A 23 2.27 -4.90 -0.22
C THR A 23 2.73 -4.01 0.91
N THR A 24 3.73 -4.48 1.65
CA THR A 24 4.38 -3.74 2.74
C THR A 24 5.74 -3.21 2.31
N LEU A 25 5.88 -1.89 2.40
CA LEU A 25 7.11 -1.14 2.23
C LEU A 25 7.65 -0.79 3.61
N HIS A 26 8.87 -1.21 3.92
CA HIS A 26 9.50 -1.02 5.24
C HIS A 26 10.96 -0.58 5.04
N ALA A 27 11.24 0.69 5.26
CA ALA A 27 12.54 1.33 5.02
C ALA A 27 13.11 1.10 3.60
N ILE A 28 12.28 1.30 2.58
CA ILE A 28 12.61 1.07 1.16
C ILE A 28 12.58 2.34 0.29
N LYS A 29 13.47 2.39 -0.70
CA LYS A 29 13.58 3.50 -1.66
C LYS A 29 13.65 3.02 -3.10
N TYR A 30 13.07 3.80 -4.01
CA TYR A 30 13.07 3.58 -5.47
C TYR A 30 12.40 2.27 -5.94
N LEU A 31 11.55 1.66 -5.12
CA LEU A 31 10.75 0.51 -5.55
C LEU A 31 9.66 0.95 -6.54
N THR A 32 9.39 0.13 -7.54
CA THR A 32 8.24 0.29 -8.44
C THR A 32 7.10 -0.67 -8.08
N ILE A 33 5.91 -0.14 -7.79
CA ILE A 33 4.66 -0.89 -7.61
C ILE A 33 3.69 -0.41 -8.68
N ASP A 34 3.57 -1.15 -9.79
CA ASP A 34 2.87 -0.67 -10.98
C ASP A 34 1.85 -1.66 -11.54
N ASN A 35 0.69 -1.16 -11.95
CA ASN A 35 -0.32 -1.93 -12.69
C ASN A 35 -0.75 -3.24 -11.99
N ASN A 36 -0.94 -3.19 -10.67
CA ASN A 36 -1.42 -4.33 -9.89
C ASN A 36 -2.91 -4.18 -9.52
N VAL A 37 -3.56 -5.31 -9.26
CA VAL A 37 -4.93 -5.37 -8.75
C VAL A 37 -4.93 -6.00 -7.36
N GLY A 38 -5.54 -5.32 -6.38
CA GLY A 38 -5.80 -5.85 -5.05
C GLY A 38 -7.30 -6.01 -4.83
N TYR A 39 -7.74 -7.20 -4.40
CA TYR A 39 -9.14 -7.48 -4.10
C TYR A 39 -9.29 -8.31 -2.82
N ASP A 40 -10.18 -7.88 -1.91
CA ASP A 40 -10.48 -8.57 -0.66
C ASP A 40 -9.21 -8.74 0.20
N ILE A 41 -8.72 -7.62 0.73
CA ILE A 41 -7.45 -7.52 1.47
C ILE A 41 -7.76 -7.09 2.91
N MET A 42 -7.18 -7.77 3.91
CA MET A 42 -7.34 -7.39 5.32
C MET A 42 -6.20 -6.50 5.80
N GLY A 43 -6.52 -5.38 6.44
CA GLY A 43 -5.56 -4.33 6.83
C GLY A 43 -5.21 -3.40 5.67
N HIS A 44 -4.26 -2.48 5.87
CA HIS A 44 -3.81 -1.55 4.83
C HIS A 44 -3.32 -2.32 3.59
N ALA A 45 -3.81 -1.97 2.39
CA ALA A 45 -3.45 -2.73 1.20
C ALA A 45 -2.02 -2.42 0.73
N ILE A 46 -1.75 -1.19 0.27
CA ILE A 46 -0.39 -0.69 0.06
C ILE A 46 0.00 0.13 1.30
N PHE A 47 0.99 -0.37 2.02
CA PHE A 47 1.33 0.09 3.37
C PHE A 47 2.79 0.54 3.44
N MET A 48 3.00 1.81 3.82
CA MET A 48 4.29 2.36 4.24
C MET A 48 4.35 2.44 5.76
N GLU A 49 5.34 1.79 6.36
CA GLU A 49 5.39 1.53 7.79
C GLU A 49 5.98 2.69 8.59
N ASP A 50 7.22 3.11 8.28
CA ASP A 50 8.02 3.94 9.18
C ASP A 50 8.09 5.43 8.80
N GLY A 51 7.65 5.79 7.61
CA GLY A 51 7.80 7.15 7.09
C GLY A 51 9.21 7.47 6.59
N VAL A 52 10.11 6.48 6.54
CA VAL A 52 11.45 6.63 5.93
C VAL A 52 11.50 6.11 4.48
N GLU A 53 10.41 5.50 4.00
CA GLU A 53 10.22 5.06 2.63
C GLU A 53 10.07 6.28 1.71
N ARG A 54 10.96 6.40 0.71
CA ARG A 54 11.02 7.58 -0.16
C ARG A 54 11.32 7.22 -1.61
N LYS A 55 10.89 8.06 -2.52
CA LYS A 55 11.11 7.97 -3.97
C LYS A 55 10.59 6.67 -4.59
N ASN A 56 9.66 5.99 -3.93
CA ASN A 56 8.99 4.84 -4.53
C ASN A 56 7.96 5.33 -5.56
N LEU A 57 7.78 4.56 -6.63
CA LEU A 57 6.74 4.77 -7.63
C LEU A 57 5.61 3.80 -7.35
N ILE A 58 4.44 4.32 -6.98
CA ILE A 58 3.20 3.56 -6.84
C ILE A 58 2.28 4.06 -7.95
N SER A 59 2.09 3.28 -9.02
CA SER A 59 1.34 3.74 -10.19
C SER A 59 0.33 2.74 -10.74
N ASN A 60 -0.78 3.25 -11.26
CA ASN A 60 -1.78 2.48 -12.01
C ASN A 60 -2.36 1.27 -11.27
N ASN A 61 -2.29 1.24 -9.94
CA ASN A 61 -2.82 0.13 -9.15
C ASN A 61 -4.32 0.32 -8.92
N LEU A 62 -5.10 -0.76 -8.99
CA LEU A 62 -6.50 -0.79 -8.60
C LEU A 62 -6.66 -1.58 -7.31
N ILE A 63 -7.13 -0.93 -6.25
CA ILE A 63 -7.33 -1.56 -4.94
C ILE A 63 -8.82 -1.53 -4.57
N MET A 64 -9.38 -2.70 -4.29
CA MET A 64 -10.81 -2.91 -4.06
C MET A 64 -11.06 -3.73 -2.79
N MET A 65 -12.15 -3.40 -2.08
CA MET A 65 -12.63 -4.18 -0.93
C MET A 65 -11.54 -4.43 0.13
N VAL A 66 -11.00 -3.35 0.69
CA VAL A 66 -10.09 -3.44 1.83
C VAL A 66 -10.90 -3.53 3.13
N LYS A 67 -10.64 -4.55 3.95
CA LYS A 67 -11.40 -4.85 5.17
C LYS A 67 -10.54 -4.62 6.41
N ARG A 68 -11.19 -4.25 7.51
CA ARG A 68 -10.48 -4.10 8.79
C ARG A 68 -9.87 -5.42 9.25
N SER A 69 -8.75 -5.34 9.97
CA SER A 69 -8.14 -6.49 10.65
C SER A 69 -8.00 -6.20 12.14
N MET A 70 -8.35 -7.18 12.97
CA MET A 70 -8.18 -7.13 14.43
C MET A 70 -6.89 -7.83 14.89
N SER A 71 -6.08 -8.35 13.96
CA SER A 71 -4.89 -9.16 14.24
C SER A 71 -3.59 -8.55 13.71
N LEU A 72 -3.66 -7.34 13.13
CA LEU A 72 -2.51 -6.58 12.62
C LEU A 72 -2.26 -5.35 13.52
N LEU A 73 -1.72 -4.26 12.97
CA LEU A 73 -1.51 -3.04 13.75
C LEU A 73 -2.85 -2.44 14.16
N ASN A 74 -2.86 -1.64 15.23
CA ASN A 74 -4.08 -0.96 15.70
C ASN A 74 -4.75 -0.15 14.61
N THR A 75 -3.97 0.43 13.70
CA THR A 75 -4.46 1.24 12.58
C THR A 75 -5.13 0.43 11.47
N ASP A 76 -4.84 -0.87 11.35
CA ASP A 76 -5.50 -1.78 10.41
C ASP A 76 -6.98 -2.03 10.78
N GLN A 77 -7.42 -1.60 11.97
CA GLN A 77 -8.83 -1.55 12.33
C GLN A 77 -9.59 -0.44 11.57
N THR A 78 -8.85 0.53 11.02
CA THR A 78 -9.32 1.64 10.19
C THR A 78 -8.54 1.68 8.87
N PRO A 79 -8.66 0.64 8.03
CA PRO A 79 -7.69 0.39 6.97
C PRO A 79 -7.79 1.39 5.81
N ALA A 80 -6.75 1.40 4.97
CA ALA A 80 -6.66 2.24 3.79
C ALA A 80 -6.27 1.43 2.56
N CYS A 81 -6.73 1.81 1.37
CA CYS A 81 -6.18 1.26 0.12
C CYS A 81 -4.71 1.66 -0.03
N PHE A 82 -4.38 2.91 0.26
CA PHE A 82 -3.03 3.45 0.26
C PHE A 82 -2.80 4.18 1.59
N TRP A 83 -1.96 3.59 2.44
CA TRP A 83 -1.50 4.19 3.69
C TRP A 83 -0.15 4.86 3.47
N ILE A 84 -0.08 6.16 3.72
CA ILE A 84 1.01 7.04 3.30
C ILE A 84 1.56 7.79 4.51
N THR A 85 2.72 7.36 5.00
CA THR A 85 3.44 8.01 6.10
C THR A 85 4.50 9.00 5.63
N ASN A 86 4.87 8.97 4.34
CA ASN A 86 5.81 9.92 3.76
C ASN A 86 5.34 10.41 2.38
N PRO A 87 5.13 11.73 2.18
CA PRO A 87 4.68 12.28 0.92
C PRO A 87 5.77 12.34 -0.16
N ASP A 88 7.04 12.08 0.17
CA ASP A 88 8.16 12.00 -0.77
C ASP A 88 8.14 10.68 -1.57
N ASN A 89 6.99 10.33 -2.13
CA ASN A 89 6.76 9.16 -2.99
C ASN A 89 5.79 9.56 -4.12
N ASN A 90 5.88 8.87 -5.25
CA ASN A 90 5.08 9.19 -6.43
C ASN A 90 3.84 8.29 -6.50
N PHE A 91 2.66 8.88 -6.39
CA PHE A 91 1.38 8.19 -6.57
C PHE A 91 0.70 8.69 -7.84
N VAL A 92 0.63 7.84 -8.88
CA VAL A 92 0.15 8.26 -10.20
C VAL A 92 -0.88 7.27 -10.77
N GLY A 93 -2.07 7.75 -11.14
CA GLY A 93 -3.07 6.93 -11.86
C GLY A 93 -3.64 5.75 -11.07
N ASN A 94 -3.41 5.69 -9.76
CA ASN A 94 -3.97 4.68 -8.88
C ASN A 94 -5.47 4.89 -8.66
N ARG A 95 -6.21 3.81 -8.38
CA ARG A 95 -7.65 3.80 -8.14
C ARG A 95 -7.94 3.10 -6.82
N ALA A 96 -8.59 3.80 -5.91
CA ALA A 96 -9.15 3.23 -4.69
C ALA A 96 -10.66 3.03 -4.90
N ALA A 97 -11.11 1.79 -4.95
CA ALA A 97 -12.50 1.41 -5.24
C ALA A 97 -13.19 0.72 -4.05
N GLY A 98 -12.68 0.93 -2.83
CA GLY A 98 -13.39 0.58 -1.59
C GLY A 98 -12.46 0.11 -0.47
N SER A 99 -12.69 0.66 0.71
CA SER A 99 -12.09 0.26 1.98
C SER A 99 -13.11 0.46 3.09
N ASP A 100 -13.03 -0.34 4.15
CA ASP A 100 -13.82 -0.17 5.38
C ASP A 100 -13.68 1.24 5.98
N ARG A 101 -12.60 1.97 5.67
CA ARG A 101 -12.39 3.33 6.16
C ARG A 101 -11.90 4.33 5.11
N TYR A 102 -10.69 4.15 4.58
CA TYR A 102 -10.05 5.18 3.74
C TYR A 102 -9.63 4.65 2.36
N GLY A 103 -9.79 5.47 1.32
CA GLY A 103 -9.11 5.21 0.05
C GLY A 103 -7.63 5.54 0.15
N TYR A 104 -7.34 6.82 0.40
CA TYR A 104 -6.01 7.33 0.72
C TYR A 104 -6.00 7.83 2.15
N TRP A 105 -4.96 7.46 2.91
CA TRP A 105 -4.70 8.02 4.22
C TRP A 105 -3.27 8.54 4.26
N TYR A 106 -3.14 9.87 4.32
CA TYR A 106 -1.89 10.54 4.68
C TYR A 106 -1.79 10.63 6.20
N ASP A 107 -1.03 9.72 6.81
CA ASP A 107 -0.74 9.72 8.25
C ASP A 107 0.66 10.28 8.47
N LEU A 108 0.77 11.61 8.41
CA LEU A 108 2.03 12.33 8.49
C LEU A 108 2.33 12.63 9.96
N GLN A 109 3.10 11.74 10.60
CA GLN A 109 3.56 11.93 11.98
C GLN A 109 4.98 12.51 12.01
#